data_AF-A0AAE2YPM3-F1
#
_entry.id   AF-A0AAE2YPM3-F1
#
_cell.length_a   1.000
_cell.length_b   1.000
_cell.length_c   1.000
_cell.angle_alpha   90.00
_cell.angle_beta   90.00
_cell.angle_gamma   90.00
#
_symmetry.space_group_name_H-M   'P 1'
#
loop_
_entity.id
_entity.type
_entity.pdbx_description
1 polymer ?
#
loop_
_entity_poly.entity_id
_entity_poly.type
_entity_poly.pdbx_seq_one_letter_code
_entity_poly.pdbx_strand_id
1 'polypeptide(L)'
;MDTHAQHQANLLDGLEAVSRFGWLTRDQITRILWPGSSTAATREKLGQRLLGKAQEKGLLLRWVIDGGGSAYVLRPAGVGYLKSFRPTVPAKSGLDFRLGNVRHRSLANNIILQRMLEGGRVWTEYEILTRRTPQIEIAGKIPDGAVFDLPGSLSGGMDWIEVEAHARKRRDFEALCEFIRGPLEIACRPGGYQIAEGEYLGTLGLYFADDHLGALLTHRLLQVAHAEDWPDTLRDSIELYWAQQTPGSRWDGLKQVGTLLYLPESWATKKLSALESSLT
;
A
#
# COMPACT_ATOMS: atom_id res chain seq x y z
N MET A 1 -2.48 31.73 9.49
CA MET A 1 -3.57 30.81 9.89
C MET A 1 -3.56 30.73 11.42
N ASP A 2 -4.71 30.81 12.09
CA ASP A 2 -4.79 30.69 13.55
C ASP A 2 -4.22 29.33 14.01
N THR A 3 -3.33 29.36 15.02
CA THR A 3 -2.68 28.17 15.58
C THR A 3 -3.71 27.13 16.02
N HIS A 4 -4.84 27.58 16.60
CA HIS A 4 -5.91 26.68 17.03
C HIS A 4 -6.61 26.03 15.83
N ALA A 5 -6.96 26.82 14.82
CA ALA A 5 -7.53 26.31 13.56
C ALA A 5 -6.59 25.28 12.89
N GLN A 6 -5.28 25.54 12.83
CA GLN A 6 -4.30 24.59 12.28
C GLN A 6 -4.23 23.29 13.09
N HIS A 7 -4.30 23.38 14.43
CA HIS A 7 -4.28 22.19 15.27
C HIS A 7 -5.53 21.33 15.06
N GLN A 8 -6.69 21.97 14.90
CA GLN A 8 -7.93 21.27 14.60
C GLN A 8 -7.90 20.64 13.20
N ALA A 9 -7.40 21.35 12.20
CA ALA A 9 -7.21 20.80 10.85
C ALA A 9 -6.33 19.56 10.87
N ASN A 10 -5.14 19.64 11.51
CA ASN A 10 -4.22 18.50 11.64
C ASN A 10 -4.86 17.31 12.37
N LEU A 11 -5.67 17.57 13.41
CA LEU A 11 -6.40 16.51 14.10
C LEU A 11 -7.40 15.84 13.16
N LEU A 12 -8.23 16.61 12.44
CA LEU A 12 -9.22 16.08 11.51
C LEU A 12 -8.56 15.29 10.37
N ASP A 13 -7.47 15.79 9.81
CA ASP A 13 -6.70 15.10 8.78
C ASP A 13 -6.12 13.78 9.29
N GLY A 14 -5.62 13.76 10.54
CA GLY A 14 -5.12 12.54 11.17
C GLY A 14 -6.21 11.50 11.41
N LEU A 15 -7.40 11.94 11.87
CA LEU A 15 -8.55 11.06 12.08
C LEU A 15 -9.07 10.50 10.75
N GLU A 16 -9.14 11.34 9.70
CA GLU A 16 -9.54 10.91 8.37
C GLU A 16 -8.54 9.91 7.78
N ALA A 17 -7.24 10.18 7.90
CA ALA A 17 -6.22 9.23 7.47
C ALA A 17 -6.38 7.86 8.16
N VAL A 18 -6.54 7.84 9.49
CA VAL A 18 -6.80 6.58 10.22
C VAL A 18 -8.10 5.93 9.76
N SER A 19 -9.14 6.72 9.44
CA SER A 19 -10.40 6.20 8.89
C SER A 19 -10.20 5.49 7.56
N ARG A 20 -9.41 6.08 6.67
CA ARG A 20 -9.14 5.56 5.32
C ARG A 20 -8.31 4.28 5.36
N PHE A 21 -7.24 4.23 6.15
CA PHE A 21 -6.36 3.07 6.22
C PHE A 21 -6.80 2.00 7.25
N GLY A 22 -7.82 2.30 8.05
CA GLY A 22 -8.32 1.47 9.16
C GLY A 22 -7.46 1.57 10.41
N TRP A 23 -6.14 1.51 10.25
CA TRP A 23 -5.16 1.85 11.27
C TRP A 23 -3.90 2.43 10.64
N LEU A 24 -3.20 3.28 11.38
CA LEU A 24 -1.90 3.80 11.00
C LEU A 24 -0.96 3.82 12.18
N THR A 25 0.34 3.74 11.91
CA THR A 25 1.37 4.05 12.90
C THR A 25 1.48 5.56 13.11
N ARG A 26 2.10 5.96 14.22
CA ARG A 26 2.42 7.38 14.45
C ARG A 26 3.24 7.98 13.30
N ASP A 27 4.26 7.26 12.83
CA ASP A 27 5.12 7.74 11.74
C ASP A 27 4.29 8.03 10.49
N GLN A 28 3.47 7.08 10.05
CA GLN A 28 2.57 7.24 8.91
C GLN A 28 1.64 8.44 9.07
N ILE A 29 0.97 8.58 10.23
CA ILE A 29 0.11 9.76 10.47
C ILE A 29 0.92 11.05 10.34
N THR A 30 2.11 11.11 10.93
CA THR A 30 2.91 12.34 10.91
C THR A 30 3.47 12.68 9.53
N ARG A 31 3.72 11.69 8.66
CA ARG A 31 4.13 11.91 7.26
C ARG A 31 3.00 12.54 6.44
N ILE A 32 1.75 12.17 6.71
CA ILE A 32 0.58 12.78 6.06
C ILE A 32 0.40 14.23 6.53
N LEU A 33 0.51 14.47 7.83
CA LEU A 33 0.26 15.81 8.39
C LEU A 33 1.37 16.82 8.08
N TRP A 34 2.62 16.35 7.96
CA TRP A 34 3.79 17.21 7.79
C TRP A 34 4.76 16.66 6.72
N PRO A 35 4.35 16.60 5.44
CA PRO A 35 5.11 15.92 4.39
C PRO A 35 6.43 16.62 4.01
N GLY A 36 6.52 17.95 4.14
CA GLY A 36 7.65 18.74 3.59
C GLY A 36 8.43 19.64 4.53
N SER A 37 8.12 19.67 5.84
CA SER A 37 8.52 20.83 6.68
C SER A 37 9.11 20.49 8.05
N SER A 38 9.44 19.22 8.32
CA SER A 38 9.93 18.82 9.65
C SER A 38 10.90 17.66 9.56
N THR A 39 12.01 17.77 10.28
CA THR A 39 12.90 16.62 10.53
C THR A 39 12.11 15.49 11.19
N ALA A 40 12.56 14.24 11.04
CA ALA A 40 11.89 13.09 11.64
C ALA A 40 11.67 13.26 13.16
N ALA A 41 12.64 13.85 13.86
CA ALA A 41 12.54 14.16 15.29
C ALA A 41 11.45 15.20 15.62
N THR A 42 11.27 16.22 14.78
CA THR A 42 10.21 17.22 14.96
C THR A 42 8.84 16.59 14.72
N ARG A 43 8.68 15.80 13.63
CA ARG A 43 7.45 15.05 13.36
C ARG A 43 7.08 14.14 14.52
N GLU A 44 8.06 13.43 15.09
CA GLU A 44 7.83 12.55 16.22
C GLU A 44 7.27 13.30 17.44
N LYS A 45 7.86 14.44 17.81
CA LYS A 45 7.40 15.26 18.93
C LYS A 45 6.00 15.82 18.70
N LEU A 46 5.73 16.35 17.51
CA LEU A 46 4.40 16.89 17.15
C LEU A 46 3.35 15.78 17.13
N GLY A 47 3.68 14.63 16.55
CA GLY A 47 2.83 13.44 16.52
C GLY A 47 2.51 12.92 17.91
N GLN A 48 3.51 12.83 18.80
CA GLN A 48 3.28 12.39 20.19
C GLN A 48 2.29 13.31 20.91
N ARG A 49 2.43 14.63 20.75
CA ARG A 49 1.51 15.61 21.37
C ARG A 49 0.10 15.53 20.79
N LEU A 50 -0.02 15.49 19.45
CA LEU A 50 -1.32 15.45 18.78
C LEU A 50 -2.07 14.15 19.10
N LEU A 51 -1.40 13.01 18.94
CA LEU A 51 -2.01 11.70 19.19
C LEU A 51 -2.28 11.48 20.68
N GLY A 52 -1.41 11.96 21.58
CA GLY A 52 -1.66 11.95 23.02
C GLY A 52 -2.97 12.65 23.37
N LYS A 53 -3.17 13.89 22.87
CA LYS A 53 -4.43 14.63 23.07
C LYS A 53 -5.64 13.93 22.45
N ALA A 54 -5.48 13.34 21.26
CA ALA A 54 -6.56 12.59 20.62
C ALA A 54 -6.96 11.35 21.42
N GLN A 55 -5.99 10.67 22.05
CA GLN A 55 -6.23 9.53 22.94
C GLN A 55 -6.88 9.96 24.26
N GLU A 56 -6.39 11.04 24.89
CA GLU A 56 -6.97 11.60 26.12
C GLU A 56 -8.44 11.97 25.92
N LYS A 57 -8.79 12.53 24.76
CA LYS A 57 -10.17 12.82 24.36
C LYS A 57 -10.97 11.58 23.93
N GLY A 58 -10.37 10.39 23.95
CA GLY A 58 -11.01 9.15 23.56
C GLY A 58 -11.35 9.05 22.06
N LEU A 59 -10.70 9.85 21.20
CA LEU A 59 -10.93 9.84 19.75
C LEU A 59 -10.19 8.68 19.06
N LEU A 60 -8.99 8.35 19.56
CA LEU A 60 -8.15 7.26 19.07
C LEU A 60 -7.92 6.21 20.14
N LEU A 61 -7.81 4.97 19.71
CA LEU A 61 -7.33 3.84 20.52
C LEU A 61 -5.94 3.47 20.01
N ARG A 62 -5.02 3.22 20.94
CA ARG A 62 -3.64 2.84 20.66
C ARG A 62 -3.47 1.35 20.97
N TRP A 63 -2.97 0.60 20.00
CA TRP A 63 -2.54 -0.79 20.16
C TRP A 63 -1.03 -0.89 20.04
N VAL A 64 -0.42 -1.69 20.89
CA VAL A 64 0.99 -2.08 20.74
C VAL A 64 1.04 -3.16 19.68
N ILE A 65 1.98 -3.01 18.75
CA ILE A 65 2.18 -3.97 17.65
C ILE A 65 3.50 -4.71 17.81
N ASP A 66 3.55 -5.91 17.25
CA ASP A 66 4.74 -6.76 17.24
C ASP A 66 5.92 -6.02 16.58
N GLY A 67 7.11 -6.13 17.19
CA GLY A 67 8.32 -5.43 16.73
C GLY A 67 8.54 -4.04 17.36
N GLY A 68 7.68 -3.60 18.28
CA GLY A 68 7.88 -2.34 19.01
C GLY A 68 7.34 -1.15 18.23
N GLY A 69 6.13 -0.73 18.57
CA GLY A 69 5.47 0.37 17.88
C GLY A 69 4.06 0.56 18.37
N SER A 70 3.29 1.42 17.69
CA SER A 70 1.88 1.56 17.99
C SER A 70 1.05 1.83 16.76
N ALA A 71 -0.02 1.06 16.64
CA ALA A 71 -1.11 1.27 15.70
C ALA A 71 -2.19 2.12 16.37
N TYR A 72 -2.75 3.06 15.63
CA TYR A 72 -3.84 3.92 16.06
C TYR A 72 -5.07 3.61 15.23
N VAL A 73 -6.20 3.39 15.90
CA VAL A 73 -7.51 3.14 15.29
C VAL A 73 -8.55 4.14 15.80
N LEU A 74 -9.60 4.39 15.02
CA LEU A 74 -10.69 5.27 15.42
C LEU A 74 -11.59 4.63 16.49
N ARG A 75 -11.84 5.36 17.58
CA ARG A 75 -12.91 5.03 18.54
C ARG A 75 -14.26 5.58 18.06
N PRO A 76 -15.40 5.11 18.59
CA PRO A 76 -16.71 5.65 18.23
C PRO A 76 -16.82 7.17 18.43
N ALA A 77 -16.23 7.69 19.52
CA ALA A 77 -16.16 9.14 19.76
C ALA A 77 -15.34 9.88 18.68
N GLY A 78 -14.25 9.27 18.19
CA GLY A 78 -13.46 9.80 17.09
C GLY A 78 -14.23 9.84 15.77
N VAL A 79 -15.04 8.82 15.49
CA VAL A 79 -15.95 8.80 14.34
C VAL A 79 -16.99 9.91 14.43
N GLY A 80 -17.65 10.06 15.59
CA GLY A 80 -18.63 11.12 15.81
C GLY A 80 -18.01 12.51 15.66
N TYR A 81 -16.84 12.72 16.26
CA TYR A 81 -16.08 13.97 16.13
C TYR A 81 -15.69 14.26 14.68
N LEU A 82 -15.16 13.27 13.94
CA LEU A 82 -14.81 13.48 12.53
C LEU A 82 -16.05 13.83 11.70
N LYS A 83 -17.16 13.11 11.86
CA LYS A 83 -18.40 13.34 11.11
C LYS A 83 -19.06 14.69 11.42
N SER A 84 -18.88 15.25 12.62
CA SER A 84 -19.42 16.58 12.92
C SER A 84 -18.74 17.71 12.14
N PHE A 85 -17.51 17.50 11.67
CA PHE A 85 -16.77 18.47 10.85
C PHE A 85 -16.65 18.06 9.38
N ARG A 86 -16.67 16.76 9.08
CA ARG A 86 -16.54 16.17 7.73
C ARG A 86 -17.61 15.09 7.53
N PRO A 87 -18.89 15.47 7.37
CA PRO A 87 -20.01 14.53 7.35
C PRO A 87 -19.98 13.57 6.15
N THR A 88 -19.24 13.91 5.08
CA THR A 88 -19.07 13.09 3.88
C THR A 88 -18.04 11.97 4.04
N VAL A 89 -17.20 12.01 5.08
CA VAL A 89 -16.18 10.97 5.29
C VAL A 89 -16.85 9.69 5.78
N PRO A 90 -16.69 8.54 5.09
CA PRO A 90 -17.30 7.27 5.46
C PRO A 90 -16.58 6.60 6.65
N ALA A 91 -16.55 7.28 7.79
CA ALA A 91 -15.82 6.84 8.97
C ALA A 91 -16.54 5.72 9.75
N LYS A 92 -15.76 4.73 10.18
CA LYS A 92 -16.17 3.60 11.03
C LYS A 92 -15.19 3.41 12.17
N SER A 93 -15.67 2.92 13.31
CA SER A 93 -14.80 2.62 14.44
C SER A 93 -13.96 1.37 14.15
N GLY A 94 -12.71 1.38 14.59
CA GLY A 94 -11.81 0.24 14.56
C GLY A 94 -11.78 -0.56 15.86
N LEU A 95 -12.79 -0.47 16.74
CA LEU A 95 -12.81 -1.28 17.98
C LEU A 95 -12.81 -2.78 17.70
N ASP A 96 -13.60 -3.23 16.72
CA ASP A 96 -13.68 -4.63 16.31
C ASP A 96 -12.65 -5.00 15.24
N PHE A 97 -11.70 -4.09 14.97
CA PHE A 97 -10.75 -4.24 13.89
C PHE A 97 -9.70 -5.29 14.26
N ARG A 98 -9.39 -6.20 13.34
CA ARG A 98 -8.23 -7.10 13.50
C ARG A 98 -7.08 -6.54 12.69
N LEU A 99 -5.93 -6.32 13.33
CA LEU A 99 -4.76 -5.79 12.62
C LEU A 99 -4.29 -6.71 11.48
N GLY A 100 -4.48 -8.03 11.63
CA GLY A 100 -4.05 -9.02 10.64
C GLY A 100 -2.52 -9.16 10.63
N ASN A 101 -1.94 -9.38 9.45
CA ASN A 101 -0.49 -9.35 9.27
C ASN A 101 0.01 -7.89 9.35
N VAL A 102 0.42 -7.47 10.55
CA VAL A 102 0.88 -6.10 10.82
C VAL A 102 2.03 -5.69 9.91
N ARG A 103 3.00 -6.57 9.66
CA ARG A 103 4.20 -6.23 8.86
C ARG A 103 3.79 -5.95 7.41
N HIS A 104 3.01 -6.85 6.81
CA HIS A 104 2.46 -6.68 5.46
C HIS A 104 1.66 -5.40 5.33
N ARG A 105 0.69 -5.20 6.22
CA ARG A 105 -0.22 -4.05 6.13
C ARG A 105 0.46 -2.73 6.45
N SER A 106 1.43 -2.71 7.35
CA SER A 106 2.28 -1.53 7.58
C SER A 106 3.04 -1.15 6.32
N LEU A 107 3.60 -2.14 5.61
CA LEU A 107 4.33 -1.93 4.36
C LEU A 107 3.41 -1.40 3.25
N ALA A 108 2.25 -2.04 3.05
CA ALA A 108 1.24 -1.58 2.10
C ALA A 108 0.77 -0.15 2.40
N ASN A 109 0.49 0.16 3.67
CA ASN A 109 0.13 1.51 4.09
C ASN A 109 1.24 2.52 3.76
N ASN A 110 2.52 2.19 3.96
CA ASN A 110 3.63 3.08 3.63
C ASN A 110 3.75 3.35 2.13
N ILE A 111 3.54 2.32 1.31
CA ILE A 111 3.56 2.43 -0.16
C ILE A 111 2.42 3.33 -0.62
N ILE A 112 1.18 3.04 -0.21
CA ILE A 112 0.01 3.82 -0.62
C ILE A 112 0.10 5.27 -0.12
N LEU A 113 0.59 5.48 1.10
CA LEU A 113 0.85 6.82 1.63
C LEU A 113 1.89 7.55 0.78
N GLN A 114 3.00 6.90 0.42
CA GLN A 114 4.03 7.50 -0.43
C GLN A 114 3.43 7.93 -1.79
N ARG A 115 2.65 7.07 -2.44
CA ARG A 115 1.97 7.40 -3.70
C ARG A 115 0.96 8.53 -3.57
N MET A 116 0.25 8.59 -2.45
CA MET A 116 -0.64 9.70 -2.14
C MET A 116 0.13 11.02 -1.95
N LEU A 117 1.31 10.98 -1.32
CA LEU A 117 2.17 12.16 -1.16
C LEU A 117 2.82 12.61 -2.47
N GLU A 118 2.99 11.69 -3.43
CA GLU A 118 3.41 11.98 -4.81
C GLU A 118 2.29 12.61 -5.66
N GLY A 119 1.09 12.79 -5.09
CA GLY A 119 -0.07 13.39 -5.75
C GLY A 119 -1.01 12.38 -6.40
N GLY A 120 -0.73 11.07 -6.29
CA GLY A 120 -1.61 10.03 -6.78
C GLY A 120 -2.92 9.98 -6.00
N ARG A 121 -4.03 9.77 -6.71
CA ARG A 121 -5.28 9.36 -6.08
C ARG A 121 -5.13 7.89 -5.69
N VAL A 122 -5.58 7.52 -4.49
CA VAL A 122 -5.37 6.17 -3.97
C VAL A 122 -6.62 5.56 -3.36
N TRP A 123 -6.76 4.25 -3.52
CA TRP A 123 -7.62 3.42 -2.70
C TRP A 123 -6.77 2.51 -1.82
N THR A 124 -7.02 2.55 -0.52
CA THR A 124 -6.32 1.70 0.45
C THR A 124 -6.94 0.31 0.51
N GLU A 125 -6.17 -0.71 0.92
CA GLU A 125 -6.69 -2.07 1.20
C GLU A 125 -7.95 -2.03 2.07
N TYR A 126 -7.96 -1.19 3.11
CA TYR A 126 -9.08 -1.11 4.04
C TYR A 126 -10.34 -0.52 3.41
N GLU A 127 -10.20 0.52 2.58
CA GLU A 127 -11.33 1.09 1.83
C GLU A 127 -11.93 0.05 0.88
N ILE A 128 -11.09 -0.72 0.19
CA ILE A 128 -11.50 -1.80 -0.73
C ILE A 128 -12.25 -2.90 0.04
N LEU A 129 -11.63 -3.45 1.09
CA LEU A 129 -12.20 -4.51 1.92
C LEU A 129 -13.52 -4.10 2.59
N THR A 130 -13.65 -2.82 2.95
CA THR A 130 -14.86 -2.30 3.59
C THR A 130 -15.87 -1.71 2.61
N ARG A 131 -15.68 -1.93 1.30
CA ARG A 131 -16.59 -1.52 0.22
C ARG A 131 -16.90 -0.02 0.24
N ARG A 132 -15.88 0.79 0.52
CA ARG A 132 -15.95 2.27 0.44
C ARG A 132 -15.51 2.79 -0.92
N THR A 133 -15.09 1.88 -1.80
CA THR A 133 -14.73 2.11 -3.19
C THR A 133 -15.69 1.30 -4.07
N PRO A 134 -15.70 1.52 -5.40
CA PRO A 134 -16.20 0.52 -6.32
C PRO A 134 -15.63 -0.87 -5.98
N GLN A 135 -16.42 -1.91 -6.23
CA GLN A 135 -15.98 -3.27 -5.97
C GLN A 135 -14.85 -3.62 -6.94
N ILE A 136 -13.63 -3.71 -6.41
CA ILE A 136 -12.47 -4.12 -7.17
C ILE A 136 -11.99 -5.48 -6.69
N GLU A 137 -12.57 -6.50 -7.31
CA GLU A 137 -12.19 -7.90 -7.14
C GLU A 137 -12.05 -8.50 -8.53
N ILE A 138 -10.83 -8.87 -8.87
CA ILE A 138 -10.50 -9.36 -10.20
C ILE A 138 -9.96 -10.77 -10.05
N ALA A 139 -10.61 -11.75 -10.70
CA ALA A 139 -10.26 -13.17 -10.59
C ALA A 139 -10.19 -13.66 -9.12
N GLY A 140 -11.09 -13.18 -8.27
CA GLY A 140 -11.12 -13.54 -6.84
C GLY A 140 -10.00 -12.90 -5.99
N LYS A 141 -9.24 -11.97 -6.57
CA LYS A 141 -8.15 -11.26 -5.91
C LYS A 141 -8.55 -9.80 -5.69
N ILE A 142 -8.16 -9.27 -4.55
CA ILE A 142 -8.24 -7.84 -4.22
C ILE A 142 -6.81 -7.30 -4.13
N PRO A 143 -6.58 -6.02 -4.49
CA PRO A 143 -5.25 -5.44 -4.35
C PRO A 143 -4.95 -5.08 -2.89
N ASP A 144 -3.67 -5.01 -2.54
CA ASP A 144 -3.19 -4.39 -1.29
C ASP A 144 -3.36 -2.86 -1.32
N GLY A 145 -3.63 -2.30 -2.50
CA GLY A 145 -4.12 -0.96 -2.73
C GLY A 145 -4.15 -0.64 -4.22
N ALA A 146 -4.74 0.50 -4.58
CA ALA A 146 -4.78 0.96 -5.96
C ALA A 146 -4.34 2.41 -6.04
N VAL A 147 -3.65 2.75 -7.12
CA VAL A 147 -3.14 4.09 -7.37
C VAL A 147 -3.60 4.54 -8.75
N PHE A 148 -3.99 5.79 -8.86
CA PHE A 148 -4.52 6.41 -10.05
C PHE A 148 -3.82 7.75 -10.28
N ASP A 149 -3.83 8.17 -11.53
CA ASP A 149 -3.51 9.55 -11.92
C ASP A 149 -2.09 9.98 -11.47
N LEU A 150 -1.14 9.05 -11.38
CA LEU A 150 0.25 9.40 -11.13
C LEU A 150 0.82 10.21 -12.31
N PRO A 151 1.64 11.24 -12.05
CA PRO A 151 2.31 11.97 -13.12
C PRO A 151 3.08 11.04 -14.05
N GLY A 152 2.76 11.06 -15.34
CA GLY A 152 3.37 10.19 -16.36
C GLY A 152 2.62 8.89 -16.63
N SER A 153 1.56 8.58 -15.88
CA SER A 153 0.65 7.45 -16.17
C SER A 153 -0.38 7.82 -17.24
N LEU A 154 -0.92 6.80 -17.92
CA LEU A 154 -2.06 6.97 -18.81
C LEU A 154 -3.29 7.48 -18.02
N SER A 155 -3.99 8.48 -18.55
CA SER A 155 -5.20 9.00 -17.92
C SER A 155 -6.27 7.90 -17.79
N GLY A 156 -6.83 7.72 -16.59
CA GLY A 156 -7.78 6.65 -16.29
C GLY A 156 -7.15 5.27 -16.06
N GLY A 157 -5.81 5.19 -16.00
CA GLY A 157 -5.08 3.99 -15.62
C GLY A 157 -5.00 3.81 -14.11
N MET A 158 -5.24 2.59 -13.66
CA MET A 158 -5.08 2.13 -12.28
C MET A 158 -3.88 1.18 -12.18
N ASP A 159 -2.96 1.51 -11.28
CA ASP A 159 -1.90 0.59 -10.87
C ASP A 159 -2.41 -0.32 -9.76
N TRP A 160 -2.38 -1.62 -10.02
CA TRP A 160 -2.67 -2.65 -9.04
C TRP A 160 -1.47 -2.87 -8.13
N ILE A 161 -1.61 -2.69 -6.82
CA ILE A 161 -0.51 -2.81 -5.87
C ILE A 161 -0.56 -4.17 -5.16
N GLU A 162 0.55 -4.90 -5.23
CA GLU A 162 0.81 -6.11 -4.45
C GLU A 162 2.10 -5.97 -3.65
N VAL A 163 2.06 -6.39 -2.39
CA VAL A 163 3.17 -6.21 -1.45
C VAL A 163 3.70 -7.56 -0.96
N GLU A 164 5.01 -7.69 -0.93
CA GLU A 164 5.72 -8.86 -0.44
C GLU A 164 6.53 -8.52 0.81
N ALA A 165 5.93 -8.77 1.98
CA ALA A 165 6.64 -8.68 3.26
C ALA A 165 7.28 -10.02 3.70
N HIS A 166 6.89 -11.12 3.07
CA HIS A 166 7.34 -12.48 3.39
C HIS A 166 7.32 -13.33 2.11
N ALA A 167 7.92 -14.52 2.16
CA ALA A 167 7.83 -15.46 1.05
C ALA A 167 6.37 -15.86 0.80
N ARG A 168 5.92 -15.68 -0.45
CA ARG A 168 4.58 -16.00 -0.90
C ARG A 168 4.35 -17.51 -0.90
N LYS A 169 3.18 -17.95 -0.39
CA LYS A 169 2.79 -19.36 -0.43
C LYS A 169 2.44 -19.77 -1.86
N ARG A 170 2.57 -21.07 -2.18
CA ARG A 170 2.24 -21.61 -3.50
C ARG A 170 0.85 -21.20 -4.00
N ARG A 171 -0.19 -21.35 -3.18
CA ARG A 171 -1.57 -20.96 -3.55
C ARG A 171 -1.68 -19.47 -3.89
N ASP A 172 -1.03 -18.62 -3.10
CA ASP A 172 -1.07 -17.17 -3.30
C ASP A 172 -0.26 -16.75 -4.54
N PHE A 173 0.76 -17.55 -4.91
CA PHE A 173 1.51 -17.39 -6.14
C PHE A 173 0.71 -17.84 -7.37
N GLU A 174 0.06 -19.00 -7.29
CA GLU A 174 -0.83 -19.47 -8.36
C GLU A 174 -1.90 -18.42 -8.65
N ALA A 175 -2.59 -17.91 -7.62
CA ALA A 175 -3.57 -16.83 -7.78
C ALA A 175 -3.01 -15.55 -8.41
N LEU A 176 -1.74 -15.20 -8.12
CA LEU A 176 -1.06 -14.08 -8.77
C LEU A 176 -0.84 -14.36 -10.26
N CYS A 177 -0.38 -15.55 -10.63
CA CYS A 177 -0.26 -15.95 -12.03
C CYS A 177 -1.62 -15.95 -12.74
N GLU A 178 -2.71 -16.36 -12.06
CA GLU A 178 -4.06 -16.31 -12.64
C GLU A 178 -4.52 -14.88 -12.96
N PHE A 179 -4.21 -13.94 -12.06
CA PHE A 179 -4.46 -12.53 -12.29
C PHE A 179 -3.64 -11.98 -13.48
N ILE A 180 -2.36 -12.38 -13.57
CA ILE A 180 -1.47 -11.91 -14.64
C ILE A 180 -1.93 -12.43 -16.01
N ARG A 181 -2.16 -13.75 -16.14
CA ARG A 181 -2.50 -14.42 -17.41
C ARG A 181 -3.91 -14.13 -17.94
N GLY A 182 -4.73 -13.41 -17.17
CA GLY A 182 -6.10 -13.11 -17.57
C GLY A 182 -6.31 -11.61 -17.57
N PRO A 183 -6.77 -11.04 -16.44
CA PRO A 183 -7.08 -9.62 -16.36
C PRO A 183 -5.95 -8.68 -16.80
N LEU A 184 -4.72 -8.89 -16.33
CA LEU A 184 -3.59 -8.02 -16.69
C LEU A 184 -3.22 -8.17 -18.17
N GLU A 185 -3.17 -9.40 -18.68
CA GLU A 185 -2.94 -9.63 -20.11
C GLU A 185 -4.00 -8.94 -20.98
N ILE A 186 -5.27 -9.00 -20.60
CA ILE A 186 -6.36 -8.28 -21.29
C ILE A 186 -6.15 -6.77 -21.21
N ALA A 187 -5.68 -6.26 -20.07
CA ALA A 187 -5.38 -4.84 -19.88
C ALA A 187 -4.31 -4.32 -20.85
N CYS A 188 -3.34 -5.16 -21.23
CA CYS A 188 -2.32 -4.82 -22.21
C CYS A 188 -2.82 -4.77 -23.67
N ARG A 189 -4.08 -5.15 -23.95
CA ARG A 189 -4.65 -5.17 -25.30
C ARG A 189 -5.42 -3.88 -25.62
N PRO A 190 -5.64 -3.56 -26.91
CA PRO A 190 -6.51 -2.45 -27.28
C PRO A 190 -7.90 -2.57 -26.63
N GLY A 191 -8.34 -1.51 -25.95
CA GLY A 191 -9.59 -1.48 -25.18
C GLY A 191 -9.40 -1.62 -23.66
N GLY A 192 -8.26 -2.16 -23.22
CA GLY A 192 -7.92 -2.31 -21.80
C GLY A 192 -8.86 -3.24 -21.04
N TYR A 193 -8.63 -3.36 -19.72
CA TYR A 193 -9.51 -4.08 -18.81
C TYR A 193 -10.20 -3.07 -17.90
N GLN A 194 -11.49 -2.81 -18.13
CA GLN A 194 -12.24 -1.85 -17.35
C GLN A 194 -12.63 -2.45 -15.99
N ILE A 195 -12.19 -1.82 -14.90
CA ILE A 195 -12.45 -2.27 -13.53
C ILE A 195 -13.69 -1.55 -12.97
N ALA A 196 -13.83 -0.28 -13.29
CA ALA A 196 -14.98 0.54 -12.95
C ALA A 196 -15.27 1.54 -14.07
N GLU A 197 -16.40 2.24 -14.00
CA GLU A 197 -16.74 3.28 -14.97
C GLU A 197 -15.60 4.33 -15.06
N GLY A 198 -14.99 4.45 -16.23
CA GLY A 198 -13.85 5.35 -16.48
C GLY A 198 -12.49 4.89 -15.92
N GLU A 199 -12.39 3.74 -15.25
CA GLU A 199 -11.16 3.25 -14.62
C GLU A 199 -10.70 1.93 -15.23
N TYR A 200 -9.47 1.90 -15.74
CA TYR A 200 -8.90 0.75 -16.44
C TYR A 200 -7.67 0.23 -15.70
N LEU A 201 -7.50 -1.09 -15.66
CA LEU A 201 -6.26 -1.70 -15.20
C LEU A 201 -5.11 -1.23 -16.11
N GLY A 202 -4.06 -0.67 -15.52
CA GLY A 202 -2.88 -0.20 -16.23
C GLY A 202 -1.71 -1.16 -16.01
N THR A 203 -1.19 -1.17 -14.79
CA THR A 203 0.01 -1.96 -14.42
C THR A 203 -0.23 -2.80 -13.18
N LEU A 204 0.67 -3.77 -12.96
CA LEU A 204 0.83 -4.47 -11.70
C LEU A 204 2.15 -4.03 -11.07
N GLY A 205 2.07 -3.29 -9.97
CA GLY A 205 3.24 -2.95 -9.15
C GLY A 205 3.47 -4.01 -8.07
N LEU A 206 4.61 -4.71 -8.13
CA LEU A 206 5.09 -5.64 -7.12
C LEU A 206 6.11 -4.96 -6.22
N TYR A 207 5.80 -4.87 -4.92
CA TYR A 207 6.60 -4.13 -3.94
C TYR A 207 7.23 -5.06 -2.91
N PHE A 208 8.55 -5.06 -2.82
CA PHE A 208 9.29 -6.00 -1.98
C PHE A 208 9.90 -5.33 -0.76
N ALA A 209 9.72 -5.96 0.42
CA ALA A 209 10.33 -5.50 1.66
C ALA A 209 11.87 -5.62 1.66
N ASP A 210 12.41 -6.56 0.89
CA ASP A 210 13.85 -6.77 0.74
C ASP A 210 14.21 -7.38 -0.62
N ASP A 211 15.49 -7.23 -0.99
CA ASP A 211 16.05 -7.71 -2.26
C ASP A 211 16.03 -9.23 -2.43
N HIS A 212 15.97 -10.01 -1.35
CA HIS A 212 15.93 -11.47 -1.47
C HIS A 212 14.53 -11.92 -1.87
N LEU A 213 13.48 -11.38 -1.26
CA LEU A 213 12.10 -11.59 -1.68
C LEU A 213 11.86 -11.14 -3.12
N GLY A 214 12.38 -9.96 -3.47
CA GLY A 214 12.34 -9.43 -4.84
C GLY A 214 12.90 -10.41 -5.86
N ALA A 215 14.14 -10.87 -5.65
CA ALA A 215 14.76 -11.84 -6.54
C ALA A 215 13.97 -13.16 -6.59
N LEU A 216 13.57 -13.71 -5.45
CA LEU A 216 12.89 -15.01 -5.38
C LEU A 216 11.59 -15.03 -6.20
N LEU A 217 10.69 -14.06 -5.97
CA LEU A 217 9.42 -14.01 -6.68
C LEU A 217 9.62 -13.71 -8.17
N THR A 218 10.53 -12.81 -8.49
CA THR A 218 10.82 -12.41 -9.88
C THR A 218 11.35 -13.58 -10.69
N HIS A 219 12.30 -14.37 -10.16
CA HIS A 219 12.80 -15.58 -10.82
C HIS A 219 11.68 -16.59 -11.09
N ARG A 220 10.78 -16.78 -10.13
CA ARG A 220 9.64 -17.70 -10.29
C ARG A 220 8.64 -17.21 -11.34
N LEU A 221 8.34 -15.91 -11.37
CA LEU A 221 7.48 -15.31 -12.40
C LEU A 221 8.12 -15.45 -13.80
N LEU A 222 9.43 -15.27 -13.93
CA LEU A 222 10.13 -15.45 -15.21
C LEU A 222 10.07 -16.88 -15.72
N GLN A 223 10.19 -17.87 -14.84
CA GLN A 223 10.05 -19.28 -15.23
C GLN A 223 8.66 -19.55 -15.82
N VAL A 224 7.60 -19.03 -15.19
CA VAL A 224 6.22 -19.12 -15.70
C VAL A 224 6.09 -18.35 -17.02
N ALA A 225 6.56 -17.10 -17.06
CA ALA A 225 6.50 -16.25 -18.25
C ALA A 225 7.20 -16.87 -19.47
N HIS A 226 8.32 -17.55 -19.27
CA HIS A 226 9.01 -18.28 -20.34
C HIS A 226 8.29 -19.58 -20.72
N ALA A 227 7.78 -20.34 -19.75
CA ALA A 227 7.06 -21.58 -20.02
C ALA A 227 5.74 -21.34 -20.75
N GLU A 228 5.10 -20.21 -20.50
CA GLU A 228 3.81 -19.81 -21.06
C GLU A 228 3.92 -18.78 -22.19
N ASP A 229 5.13 -18.44 -22.62
CA ASP A 229 5.42 -17.48 -23.70
C ASP A 229 4.69 -16.12 -23.55
N TRP A 230 4.73 -15.55 -22.34
CA TRP A 230 4.09 -14.26 -22.06
C TRP A 230 4.69 -13.16 -22.95
N PRO A 231 3.88 -12.30 -23.58
CA PRO A 231 4.38 -11.24 -24.46
C PRO A 231 5.15 -10.16 -23.68
N ASP A 232 6.08 -9.48 -24.34
CA ASP A 232 6.88 -8.40 -23.75
C ASP A 232 6.02 -7.29 -23.15
N THR A 233 4.88 -6.94 -23.77
CA THR A 233 3.95 -5.95 -23.24
C THR A 233 3.37 -6.33 -21.88
N LEU A 234 3.07 -7.62 -21.67
CA LEU A 234 2.61 -8.13 -20.37
C LEU A 234 3.74 -8.09 -19.34
N ARG A 235 4.94 -8.53 -19.72
CA ARG A 235 6.10 -8.52 -18.82
C ARG A 235 6.48 -7.09 -18.41
N ASP A 236 6.38 -6.13 -19.33
CA ASP A 236 6.69 -4.73 -19.05
C ASP A 236 5.62 -4.05 -18.16
N SER A 237 4.37 -4.50 -18.23
CA SER A 237 3.29 -4.04 -17.34
C SER A 237 3.45 -4.48 -15.88
N ILE A 238 4.38 -5.38 -15.58
CA ILE A 238 4.69 -5.86 -14.22
C ILE A 238 5.90 -5.09 -13.72
N GLU A 239 5.63 -4.05 -12.95
CA GLU A 239 6.64 -3.16 -12.40
C GLU A 239 7.20 -3.69 -11.07
N LEU A 240 8.50 -3.58 -10.90
CA LEU A 240 9.21 -4.09 -9.73
C LEU A 240 9.71 -2.94 -8.87
N TYR A 241 9.37 -2.99 -7.58
CA TYR A 241 9.68 -1.94 -6.63
C TYR A 241 10.38 -2.47 -5.38
N TRP A 242 11.42 -1.76 -4.96
CA TRP A 242 12.01 -1.97 -3.65
C TRP A 242 11.44 -0.96 -2.65
N ALA A 243 10.76 -1.47 -1.62
CA ALA A 243 10.34 -0.71 -0.47
C ALA A 243 11.51 -0.57 0.52
N GLN A 244 12.20 0.57 0.45
CA GLN A 244 13.43 0.80 1.20
C GLN A 244 13.11 0.98 2.68
N GLN A 245 13.85 0.26 3.53
CA GLN A 245 13.72 0.31 4.98
C GLN A 245 15.10 0.45 5.63
N THR A 246 15.19 1.24 6.70
CA THR A 246 16.40 1.33 7.51
C THR A 246 16.60 0.05 8.33
N PRO A 247 17.82 -0.17 8.91
CA PRO A 247 17.98 -1.12 10.01
C PRO A 247 16.95 -0.81 11.10
N GLY A 248 16.12 -1.79 11.47
CA GLY A 248 14.95 -1.61 12.34
C GLY A 248 13.60 -1.43 11.63
N SER A 249 13.53 -1.70 10.32
CA SER A 249 12.28 -1.72 9.52
C SER A 249 11.53 -0.38 9.48
N ARG A 250 12.23 0.75 9.63
CA ARG A 250 11.61 2.07 9.43
C ARG A 250 11.56 2.37 7.95
N TRP A 251 10.48 2.98 7.49
CA TRP A 251 10.34 3.40 6.10
C TRP A 251 11.41 4.42 5.72
N ASP A 252 12.09 4.19 4.59
CA ASP A 252 13.14 5.06 4.06
C ASP A 252 12.82 5.55 2.63
N GLY A 253 11.94 4.85 1.92
CA GLY A 253 11.54 5.30 0.59
C GLY A 253 11.00 4.19 -0.28
N LEU A 254 10.73 4.56 -1.52
CA LEU A 254 10.27 3.67 -2.56
C LEU A 254 11.14 3.89 -3.80
N LYS A 255 11.61 2.81 -4.41
CA LYS A 255 12.40 2.87 -5.64
C LYS A 255 11.89 1.85 -6.64
N GLN A 256 11.53 2.31 -7.85
CA GLN A 256 11.35 1.40 -8.99
C GLN A 256 12.71 0.84 -9.38
N VAL A 257 12.82 -0.48 -9.49
CA VAL A 257 14.07 -1.17 -9.78
C VAL A 257 14.07 -1.83 -11.16
N GLY A 258 12.91 -1.96 -11.80
CA GLY A 258 12.78 -2.49 -13.15
C GLY A 258 11.35 -2.90 -13.47
N THR A 259 11.21 -3.71 -14.52
CA THR A 259 9.99 -4.45 -14.88
C THR A 259 10.33 -5.93 -14.96
N LEU A 260 9.33 -6.82 -15.10
CA LEU A 260 9.61 -8.24 -15.33
C LEU A 260 10.36 -8.46 -16.66
N LEU A 261 10.23 -7.53 -17.62
CA LEU A 261 11.00 -7.53 -18.87
C LEU A 261 12.44 -7.03 -18.65
N TYR A 262 12.61 -5.94 -17.89
CA TYR A 262 13.91 -5.31 -17.62
C TYR A 262 14.27 -5.41 -16.13
N LEU A 263 14.88 -6.54 -15.76
CA LEU A 263 15.19 -6.85 -14.38
C LEU A 263 16.33 -5.96 -13.82
N PRO A 264 16.31 -5.67 -12.51
CA PRO A 264 17.50 -5.15 -11.84
C PRO A 264 18.63 -6.19 -11.88
N GLU A 265 19.84 -5.76 -12.24
CA GLU A 265 21.03 -6.61 -12.38
C GLU A 265 21.34 -7.42 -11.11
N SER A 266 21.11 -6.80 -9.94
CA SER A 266 21.31 -7.42 -8.64
C SER A 266 20.39 -8.61 -8.38
N TRP A 267 19.23 -8.68 -9.03
CA TRP A 267 18.30 -9.79 -8.88
C TRP A 267 18.53 -10.85 -9.95
N ALA A 268 18.84 -10.44 -11.18
CA ALA A 268 19.14 -11.36 -12.29
C ALA A 268 20.33 -12.29 -11.97
N THR A 269 21.34 -11.77 -11.27
CA THR A 269 22.59 -12.49 -10.94
C THR A 269 22.55 -13.23 -9.59
N LYS A 270 21.46 -13.09 -8.82
CA LYS A 270 21.37 -13.64 -7.47
C LYS A 270 21.24 -15.17 -7.51
N LYS A 271 22.19 -15.85 -6.89
CA LYS A 271 22.13 -17.32 -6.74
C LYS A 271 21.09 -17.70 -5.69
N LEU A 272 20.00 -18.30 -6.13
CA LEU A 272 19.01 -18.95 -5.26
C LEU A 272 19.46 -20.39 -4.98
N SER A 273 19.30 -20.86 -3.74
CA SER A 273 19.62 -22.24 -3.37
C SER A 273 18.63 -23.22 -4.01
N ALA A 274 19.02 -24.50 -4.12
CA ALA A 274 18.14 -25.54 -4.66
C ALA A 274 16.86 -25.73 -3.83
N LEU A 275 16.90 -25.44 -2.53
CA LEU A 275 15.72 -25.46 -1.65
C LEU A 275 14.80 -24.27 -1.94
N GLU A 276 15.36 -23.09 -2.14
CA GLU A 276 14.61 -21.89 -2.53
C GLU A 276 14.01 -22.05 -3.93
N SER A 277 14.68 -22.77 -4.83
CA SER A 277 14.19 -23.17 -6.14
C SER A 277 13.21 -24.36 -6.15
N SER A 278 13.01 -25.06 -5.02
CA SER A 278 12.11 -26.24 -4.93
C SER A 278 10.95 -26.10 -3.95
N LEU A 279 10.99 -25.14 -3.02
CA LEU A 279 9.81 -24.60 -2.31
C LEU A 279 8.98 -23.63 -3.18
N THR A 280 9.25 -23.71 -4.49
CA THR A 280 9.02 -22.77 -5.57
C THR A 280 8.26 -23.54 -6.64
#